data_AF-A0A6C2YW58-F1
#
_entry.id   AF-A0A6C2YW58-F1
#
_cell.length_a   1.000
_cell.length_b   1.000
_cell.length_c   1.000
_cell.angle_alpha   90.00
_cell.angle_beta   90.00
_cell.angle_gamma   90.00
#
_symmetry.space_group_name_H-M   'P 1'
#
loop_
_entity.id
_entity.type
_entity.pdbx_description
1 polymer ?
#
loop_
_entity_poly.entity_id
_entity_poly.type
_entity_poly.pdbx_seq_one_letter_code
_entity_poly.pdbx_strand_id
1 'polypeptide(L)'
;MNLTCRELCGLLMDFLDGTMAPELRTQFEQHLCACPPCRTYLDTYKQTIRMTRMLPREPLPTELVARLQVLLEKEMRCQKIPKPEDTKPSDEPPKLDPECRGNRQHPPHSGDSPPT
;
A
#
# COMPACT_ATOMS: atom_id res chain seq x y z
N MET A 1 -14.98 9.77 -25.32
CA MET A 1 -14.12 10.56 -26.22
C MET A 1 -13.11 9.61 -26.84
N ASN A 2 -12.51 9.92 -28.00
CA ASN A 2 -11.42 9.10 -28.53
C ASN A 2 -10.08 9.66 -28.03
N LEU A 3 -9.32 8.85 -27.32
CA LEU A 3 -8.07 9.22 -26.65
C LEU A 3 -6.94 9.27 -27.70
N THR A 4 -6.15 10.33 -27.75
CA THR A 4 -5.04 10.44 -28.73
C THR A 4 -3.77 9.72 -28.27
N CYS A 5 -2.87 9.35 -29.19
CA CYS A 5 -1.60 8.73 -28.83
C CYS A 5 -0.78 9.59 -27.85
N ARG A 6 -0.87 10.93 -27.97
CA ARG A 6 -0.18 11.87 -27.07
C ARG A 6 -0.75 11.85 -25.66
N GLU A 7 -2.07 11.82 -25.52
CA GLU A 7 -2.74 11.69 -24.22
C GLU A 7 -2.46 10.32 -23.59
N LEU A 8 -2.41 9.25 -24.39
CA LEU A 8 -2.04 7.92 -23.91
C LEU A 8 -0.63 7.90 -23.30
N CYS A 9 0.35 8.52 -23.97
CA CYS A 9 1.70 8.64 -23.42
C CYS A 9 1.74 9.47 -22.13
N GLY A 10 0.93 10.53 -22.03
CA GLY A 10 0.84 11.36 -20.81
C GLY A 10 0.20 10.61 -19.62
N LEU A 11 -0.74 9.71 -19.91
CA LEU A 11 -1.48 8.93 -18.92
C LEU A 11 -0.82 7.57 -18.59
N LEU A 12 0.37 7.28 -19.15
CA LEU A 12 1.00 5.97 -19.04
C LEU A 12 1.32 5.56 -17.60
N MET A 13 1.74 6.50 -16.76
CA MET A 13 2.05 6.23 -15.35
C MET A 13 0.81 5.86 -14.56
N ASP A 14 -0.28 6.62 -14.68
CA ASP A 14 -1.53 6.36 -13.96
C ASP A 14 -2.11 4.97 -14.30
N PHE A 15 -1.90 4.50 -15.54
CA PHE A 15 -2.31 3.16 -15.97
C PHE A 15 -1.49 2.05 -15.30
N LEU A 16 -0.19 2.28 -15.09
CA LEU A 16 0.76 1.33 -14.52
C LEU A 16 0.70 1.29 -12.99
N ASP A 17 0.47 2.44 -12.35
CA ASP A 17 0.28 2.57 -10.91
C ASP A 17 -1.15 2.22 -10.46
N GLY A 18 -2.09 2.07 -11.42
CA GLY A 18 -3.45 1.62 -11.17
C GLY A 18 -4.37 2.70 -10.59
N THR A 19 -4.01 3.97 -10.74
CA THR A 19 -4.71 5.14 -10.16
C THR A 19 -5.82 5.71 -11.04
N MET A 20 -5.98 5.21 -12.27
CA MET A 20 -7.02 5.64 -13.22
C MET A 20 -8.45 5.36 -12.75
N ALA A 21 -9.34 6.33 -12.98
CA ALA A 21 -10.79 6.10 -12.94
C ALA A 21 -11.23 5.05 -13.98
N PRO A 22 -12.25 4.20 -13.70
CA PRO A 22 -12.67 3.11 -14.58
C PRO A 22 -13.01 3.51 -16.02
N GLU A 23 -13.67 4.67 -16.19
CA GLU A 23 -14.12 5.19 -17.48
C GLU A 23 -12.93 5.66 -18.34
N LEU A 24 -11.89 6.21 -17.70
CA LEU A 24 -10.66 6.62 -18.37
C LEU A 24 -9.82 5.40 -18.74
N ARG A 25 -9.69 4.44 -17.82
CA ARG A 25 -9.02 3.16 -18.07
C ARG A 25 -9.61 2.43 -19.27
N THR A 26 -10.95 2.40 -19.37
CA THR A 26 -11.67 1.80 -20.50
C THR A 26 -11.31 2.47 -21.84
N GLN A 27 -11.24 3.81 -21.87
CA GLN A 27 -10.83 4.56 -23.08
C GLN A 27 -9.36 4.31 -23.46
N PHE A 28 -8.48 4.18 -22.46
CA PHE A 28 -7.07 3.84 -22.64
C PHE A 28 -6.89 2.44 -23.24
N GLU A 29 -7.59 1.44 -22.69
CA GLU A 29 -7.56 0.05 -23.17
C GLU A 29 -8.17 -0.07 -24.58
N GLN A 30 -9.24 0.67 -24.89
CA GLN A 30 -9.79 0.77 -26.25
C GLN A 30 -8.75 1.32 -27.25
N HIS A 31 -8.00 2.37 -26.89
CA HIS A 31 -6.93 2.89 -27.74
C HIS A 31 -5.82 1.84 -27.96
N LEU A 32 -5.38 1.13 -26.92
CA LEU A 32 -4.37 0.07 -27.04
C LEU A 32 -4.80 -1.09 -27.94
N CYS A 33 -6.11 -1.35 -28.06
CA CYS A 33 -6.66 -2.32 -29.01
C CYS A 33 -6.70 -1.79 -30.44
N ALA A 34 -6.96 -0.49 -30.64
CA ALA A 34 -7.05 0.13 -31.96
C ALA A 34 -5.70 0.59 -32.53
N CYS A 35 -4.67 0.79 -31.70
CA CYS A 35 -3.40 1.42 -32.06
C CYS A 35 -2.19 0.53 -31.71
N PRO A 36 -1.72 -0.31 -32.65
CA PRO A 36 -0.55 -1.17 -32.43
C PRO A 36 0.73 -0.43 -31.97
N PRO A 37 1.07 0.77 -32.48
CA PRO A 37 2.23 1.52 -31.98
C PRO A 37 2.15 1.84 -30.48
N CYS A 38 0.97 2.18 -29.97
CA CYS A 38 0.79 2.48 -28.54
C CYS A 38 0.88 1.23 -27.66
N ARG A 39 0.45 0.06 -28.17
CA ARG A 39 0.70 -1.22 -27.50
C ARG A 39 2.21 -1.51 -27.43
N THR A 40 2.93 -1.40 -28.55
CA THR A 40 4.39 -1.60 -28.58
C THR A 40 5.12 -0.63 -27.64
N TYR A 41 4.66 0.62 -27.56
CA TYR A 41 5.21 1.61 -26.64
C TYR A 41 5.00 1.22 -25.16
N LEU A 42 3.77 0.82 -24.79
CA LEU A 42 3.46 0.32 -23.44
C LEU A 42 4.32 -0.89 -23.07
N ASP A 43 4.49 -1.86 -23.97
CA ASP A 43 5.26 -3.07 -23.70
C ASP A 43 6.77 -2.77 -23.62
N THR A 44 7.28 -1.84 -24.43
CA THR A 44 8.64 -1.31 -24.30
C THR A 44 8.85 -0.63 -22.94
N TYR A 45 7.89 0.17 -22.48
CA TYR A 45 7.98 0.87 -21.20
C TYR A 45 7.94 -0.10 -20.00
N LYS A 46 7.08 -1.12 -20.04
CA LYS A 46 7.08 -2.22 -19.06
C LYS A 46 8.44 -2.94 -19.03
N GLN A 47 9.07 -3.13 -20.18
CA GLN A 47 10.40 -3.74 -20.25
C GLN A 47 11.47 -2.83 -19.64
N THR A 48 11.40 -1.52 -19.84
CA THR A 48 12.26 -0.54 -19.14
C THR A 48 12.10 -0.66 -17.63
N ILE A 49 10.87 -0.70 -17.09
CA ILE A 49 10.60 -0.90 -15.66
C ILE A 49 11.19 -2.22 -15.16
N ARG A 50 11.06 -3.31 -15.93
CA ARG A 50 11.64 -4.61 -15.58
C ARG A 50 13.16 -4.54 -15.49
N MET A 51 13.80 -3.90 -16.47
CA MET A 51 15.26 -3.78 -16.53
C MET A 51 15.81 -2.88 -15.42
N THR A 52 15.16 -1.75 -15.11
CA THR A 52 15.59 -0.90 -13.99
C THR A 52 15.43 -1.59 -12.63
N ARG A 53 14.40 -2.44 -12.46
CA ARG A 53 14.24 -3.29 -11.26
C ARG A 53 15.29 -4.40 -11.12
N MET A 54 16.01 -4.74 -12.20
CA MET A 54 17.12 -5.71 -12.19
C MET A 54 18.49 -5.08 -11.89
N LEU A 55 18.58 -3.76 -11.79
CA LEU A 55 19.82 -3.09 -11.37
C LEU A 55 20.21 -3.49 -9.94
N PRO A 56 21.52 -3.59 -9.63
CA PRO A 56 21.97 -3.82 -8.26
C PRO A 56 21.36 -2.79 -7.31
N ARG A 57 20.75 -3.27 -6.22
CA ARG A 57 20.31 -2.40 -5.14
C ARG A 57 21.52 -2.08 -4.27
N GLU A 58 21.81 -0.80 -4.11
CA GLU A 58 22.74 -0.35 -3.08
C GLU A 58 22.20 -0.81 -1.70
N PRO A 59 23.02 -1.46 -0.85
CA PRO A 59 22.59 -1.83 0.49
C PRO A 59 22.22 -0.58 1.29
N LEU A 60 21.11 -0.66 2.03
CA LEU A 60 20.74 0.41 2.97
C LEU A 60 21.83 0.51 4.06
N PRO A 61 22.27 1.72 4.45
CA PRO A 61 23.23 1.89 5.54
C PRO A 61 22.75 1.19 6.82
N THR A 62 23.61 0.39 7.45
CA THR A 62 23.24 -0.45 8.61
C THR A 62 22.59 0.36 9.74
N GLU A 63 23.09 1.58 9.99
CA GLU A 63 22.54 2.51 10.98
C GLU A 63 21.09 2.92 10.69
N LEU A 64 20.73 3.12 9.41
CA LEU A 64 19.36 3.41 9.00
C LEU A 64 18.44 2.21 9.25
N VAL A 65 18.91 1.00 8.92
CA VAL A 65 18.16 -0.24 9.14
C VAL A 65 17.92 -0.46 10.63
N ALA A 66 18.95 -0.34 11.47
CA ALA A 66 18.85 -0.50 12.92
C ALA A 66 17.88 0.51 13.54
N ARG A 67 17.97 1.79 13.17
CA ARG A 67 17.05 2.84 13.64
C ARG A 67 15.60 2.60 13.20
N LEU A 68 15.37 2.16 11.96
CA LEU A 68 14.03 1.81 11.48
C LEU A 68 13.44 0.61 12.22
N GLN A 69 14.24 -0.42 12.51
CA GLN A 69 13.82 -1.58 13.30
C GLN A 69 13.38 -1.16 14.71
N VAL A 70 14.20 -0.39 15.44
CA VAL A 70 13.88 0.11 16.78
C VAL A 70 12.58 0.93 16.79
N LEU A 71 12.36 1.78 15.79
CA LEU A 71 11.11 2.55 15.66
C LEU A 71 9.91 1.64 15.38
N LEU A 72 10.01 0.73 14.40
CA LEU A 72 8.91 -0.19 14.07
C LEU A 72 8.54 -1.09 15.26
N GLU A 73 9.50 -1.64 15.97
CA GLU A 73 9.23 -2.42 17.19
C GLU A 73 8.57 -1.58 18.30
N LYS A 74 8.93 -0.29 18.42
CA LYS A 74 8.30 0.61 19.39
C LYS A 74 6.82 0.84 19.02
N GLU A 75 6.54 1.14 17.75
CA GLU A 75 5.17 1.37 17.29
C GLU A 75 4.31 0.10 17.32
N MET A 76 4.86 -1.07 16.97
CA MET A 76 4.17 -2.37 17.10
C MET A 76 4.00 -2.85 18.55
N ARG A 77 4.75 -2.29 19.51
CA ARG A 77 4.47 -2.49 20.95
C ARG A 77 3.31 -1.61 21.44
N CYS A 78 3.14 -0.41 20.87
CA CYS A 78 2.01 0.47 21.14
C CYS A 78 0.71 0.00 20.45
N GLN A 79 0.82 -0.55 19.23
CA GLN A 79 -0.27 -1.17 18.49
C GLN A 79 -0.13 -2.70 18.52
N LYS A 80 -0.74 -3.36 19.51
CA LYS A 80 -0.79 -4.84 19.59
C LYS A 80 -1.42 -5.44 18.33
N ILE A 81 -0.58 -5.80 17.37
CA ILE A 81 -0.91 -6.72 16.28
C ILE A 81 -0.59 -8.13 16.84
N PRO A 82 -1.58 -9.03 17.00
CA PRO A 82 -1.33 -10.36 17.53
C PRO A 82 -0.42 -11.16 16.59
N LYS A 83 0.63 -11.78 17.15
CA LYS A 83 1.52 -12.69 16.42
C LYS A 83 0.74 -13.93 15.94
N PRO A 84 1.01 -14.44 14.73
CA PRO A 84 0.40 -15.67 14.22
C PRO A 84 1.10 -16.96 14.73
N GLU A 85 1.72 -16.92 15.91
CA GLU A 85 2.64 -17.98 16.39
C GLU A 85 1.96 -18.99 17.34
N ASP A 86 0.77 -18.70 17.85
CA ASP A 86 0.00 -19.58 18.74
C ASP A 86 -1.15 -20.30 17.99
N THR A 87 -0.82 -21.16 17.03
CA THR A 87 -1.72 -22.24 16.59
C THR A 87 -1.07 -23.58 16.86
N LYS A 88 -0.97 -23.92 18.15
CA LYS A 88 -0.62 -25.26 18.62
C LYS A 88 -1.75 -26.23 18.22
N PRO A 89 -1.48 -27.32 17.48
CA PRO A 89 -2.46 -28.38 17.32
C PRO A 89 -2.82 -29.00 18.67
N SER A 90 -4.13 -29.13 18.90
CA SER A 90 -4.84 -30.01 19.84
C SER A 90 -4.16 -30.40 21.17
N ASP A 91 -4.74 -29.95 22.30
CA ASP A 91 -5.45 -30.83 23.27
C ASP A 91 -5.54 -30.20 24.68
N GLU A 92 -6.45 -29.23 24.85
CA GLU A 92 -7.37 -29.08 26.00
C GLU A 92 -8.23 -27.81 25.79
N PRO A 93 -9.53 -27.79 26.13
CA PRO A 93 -10.35 -26.59 26.06
C PRO A 93 -10.05 -25.63 27.23
N PRO A 94 -9.72 -24.34 26.98
CA PRO A 94 -9.55 -23.37 28.05
C PRO A 94 -10.85 -23.18 28.83
N LYS A 95 -10.79 -23.28 30.16
CA LYS A 95 -11.92 -22.90 31.03
C LYS A 95 -12.14 -21.39 30.93
N LEU A 96 -13.40 -20.97 30.88
CA LEU A 96 -13.76 -19.56 31.02
C LEU A 96 -13.51 -19.11 32.46
N ASP A 97 -12.54 -18.24 32.67
CA ASP A 97 -12.47 -17.41 33.88
C ASP A 97 -13.57 -16.33 33.79
N PRO A 98 -14.53 -16.23 34.74
CA PRO A 98 -15.75 -15.43 34.51
C PRO A 98 -15.59 -13.92 34.61
N GLU A 99 -14.44 -13.41 35.07
CA GLU A 99 -14.35 -12.03 35.56
C GLU A 99 -13.18 -11.23 34.96
N CYS A 100 -13.47 -10.48 33.89
CA CYS A 100 -12.81 -9.20 33.65
C CYS A 100 -13.83 -8.17 33.16
N ARG A 101 -14.36 -7.40 34.11
CA ARG A 101 -15.52 -6.53 33.96
C ARG A 101 -15.11 -5.10 33.57
N GLY A 102 -15.40 -4.71 32.32
CA GLY A 102 -15.32 -3.32 31.86
C GLY A 102 -13.88 -2.80 31.59
N ASN A 103 -13.72 -1.59 31.04
CA ASN A 103 -14.74 -0.56 30.80
C ASN A 103 -14.42 0.27 29.54
N ARG A 104 -15.46 0.83 28.91
CA ARG A 104 -15.35 1.59 27.65
C ARG A 104 -15.29 3.09 27.98
N GLN A 105 -14.09 3.65 28.18
CA GLN A 105 -13.89 5.10 28.33
C GLN A 105 -13.36 5.71 27.02
N HIS A 106 -14.29 6.24 26.23
CA HIS A 106 -14.01 7.28 25.25
C HIS A 106 -14.15 8.63 25.98
N PRO A 107 -13.16 9.53 25.97
CA PRO A 107 -13.37 10.89 26.47
C PRO A 107 -14.24 11.67 25.48
N PRO A 108 -15.15 12.54 25.96
CA PRO A 108 -15.96 13.40 25.10
C PRO A 108 -15.31 14.77 24.85
N HIS A 109 -15.36 15.17 23.57
CA HIS A 109 -15.76 16.49 23.06
C HIS A 109 -15.33 17.84 23.68
N SER A 110 -15.07 18.75 22.73
CA SER A 110 -15.22 20.21 22.77
C SER A 110 -13.96 21.00 23.10
N GLY A 111 -13.81 22.14 22.41
CA GLY A 111 -12.69 23.06 22.56
C GLY A 111 -13.14 24.40 23.12
N ASP A 112 -12.14 25.18 23.55
CA ASP A 112 -12.25 26.59 23.90
C ASP A 112 -10.96 27.31 23.47
N SER A 113 -11.10 28.55 23.01
CA SER A 113 -10.07 29.55 22.72
C SER A 113 -10.41 30.84 23.52
N PRO A 114 -9.58 31.93 23.53
CA PRO A 114 -8.19 32.08 23.08
C PRO A 114 -7.21 32.16 24.29
N PRO A 115 -6.84 33.29 24.93
CA PRO A 115 -7.00 34.74 24.67
C PRO A 115 -5.73 35.44 24.10
N THR A 116 -5.88 36.75 23.78
CA THR A 116 -4.86 37.82 23.50
C THR A 116 -3.51 37.46 22.90
#